data_AF-C2M9P5-F1
#
_entry.id   AF-C2M9P5-F1
#
_cell.length_a   1.000
_cell.length_b   1.000
_cell.length_c   1.000
_cell.angle_alpha   90.00
_cell.angle_beta   90.00
_cell.angle_gamma   90.00
#
_symmetry.space_group_name_H-M   'P 1'
#
loop_
_entity.id
_entity.type
_entity.pdbx_description
1 polymer ?
#
loop_
_entity_poly.entity_id
_entity_poly.type
_entity_poly.pdbx_seq_one_letter_code
_entity_poly.pdbx_strand_id
1 'polypeptide(L)'
;MNYTRNILSSLLIILAATLSLTAQKVTDLKQISNFYHVPNSATHRLSAIQGIYGYEDLEYHYDGHNNLIRMDHYQTDTISKSKELVSYEKYLYNDKGQCWQRETYDYRKDWPDLVVSKRDIFVYNDKGQLTQYTRWYNLNTVASDTTLVEDRKISIQYTESGLPSKAHVKFLDPRNFSWYDSFDITLEYNDRGQLCKRTSIVDDKLYEAEEITFDAQGRYMVGLALTSENGLTEWIYSPDDKGNLVNTGTSDFPTDWTFVAGQKAEETYYPMPNLSDLMLNGLRNYTLLEMPLLYNSSPEAVASSRGNDADGEYDGGKFVYEASKPTYVEPVYTTERCTLSCGADSWTVSGTERAVQLYTLEGHCLQVVEPVAGVATISTATLPAGSYLIKAGAQTFKVVR
;
A
#
# COMPACT_ATOMS: atom_id res chain seq x y z
N MET A 1 -42.56 -31.85 7.87
CA MET A 1 -42.02 -30.66 7.19
C MET A 1 -40.70 -30.15 7.80
N ASN A 2 -39.85 -31.04 8.36
CA ASN A 2 -38.59 -30.65 9.05
C ASN A 2 -37.31 -31.04 8.31
N TYR A 3 -37.39 -31.82 7.22
CA TYR A 3 -36.21 -32.29 6.49
C TYR A 3 -35.64 -31.24 5.53
N THR A 4 -36.49 -30.42 4.91
CA THR A 4 -36.06 -29.33 4.01
C THR A 4 -35.34 -28.21 4.74
N ARG A 5 -35.69 -27.95 6.01
CA ARG A 5 -35.06 -26.89 6.82
C ARG A 5 -33.62 -27.26 7.24
N ASN A 6 -33.35 -28.54 7.52
CA ASN A 6 -32.01 -29.02 7.86
C ASN A 6 -31.08 -29.10 6.64
N ILE A 7 -31.60 -29.45 5.45
CA ILE A 7 -30.80 -29.46 4.22
C ILE A 7 -30.40 -28.04 3.80
N LEU A 8 -31.31 -27.07 3.91
CA LEU A 8 -31.01 -25.66 3.64
C LEU A 8 -30.01 -25.07 4.64
N SER A 9 -30.11 -25.40 5.93
CA SER A 9 -29.12 -24.97 6.93
C SER A 9 -27.75 -25.60 6.69
N SER A 10 -27.67 -26.88 6.33
CA SER A 10 -26.40 -27.53 6.00
C SER A 10 -25.82 -27.02 4.68
N LEU A 11 -26.64 -26.73 3.66
CA LEU A 11 -26.17 -26.08 2.44
C LEU A 11 -25.72 -24.64 2.69
N LEU A 12 -26.39 -23.87 3.57
CA LEU A 12 -25.95 -22.53 3.95
C LEU A 12 -24.67 -22.57 4.79
N ILE A 13 -24.46 -23.58 5.64
CA ILE A 13 -23.21 -23.75 6.39
C ILE A 13 -22.09 -24.20 5.45
N ILE A 14 -22.37 -25.05 4.44
CA ILE A 14 -21.38 -25.44 3.43
C ILE A 14 -21.10 -24.28 2.47
N LEU A 15 -22.10 -23.49 2.06
CA LEU A 15 -21.92 -22.27 1.25
C LEU A 15 -21.20 -21.20 2.07
N ALA A 16 -21.52 -21.04 3.35
CA ALA A 16 -20.83 -20.13 4.24
C ALA A 16 -19.42 -20.61 4.57
N ALA A 17 -19.16 -21.93 4.63
CA ALA A 17 -17.83 -22.51 4.81
C ALA A 17 -16.99 -22.45 3.52
N THR A 18 -17.60 -22.58 2.34
CA THR A 18 -16.91 -22.33 1.05
C THR A 18 -16.74 -20.83 0.77
N LEU A 19 -17.65 -19.99 1.29
CA LEU A 19 -17.52 -18.53 1.32
C LEU A 19 -16.76 -18.01 2.55
N SER A 20 -16.26 -18.86 3.45
CA SER A 20 -15.31 -18.48 4.52
C SER A 20 -13.96 -19.21 4.41
N LEU A 21 -13.82 -20.05 3.38
CA LEU A 21 -12.54 -20.34 2.71
C LEU A 21 -12.08 -19.18 1.81
N THR A 22 -12.86 -18.08 1.75
CA THR A 22 -12.53 -16.89 0.98
C THR A 22 -11.42 -16.11 1.65
N ALA A 23 -10.27 -16.12 0.99
CA ALA A 23 -9.31 -15.03 0.94
C ALA A 23 -8.73 -14.64 2.30
N GLN A 24 -7.68 -15.35 2.71
CA GLN A 24 -6.50 -14.60 3.13
C GLN A 24 -6.17 -13.59 2.03
N LYS A 25 -5.85 -12.35 2.44
CA LYS A 25 -5.65 -11.19 1.59
C LYS A 25 -4.87 -11.60 0.34
N VAL A 26 -5.58 -11.80 -0.78
CA VAL A 26 -4.97 -11.63 -2.08
C VAL A 26 -4.53 -10.18 -2.03
N THR A 27 -3.22 -9.91 -2.02
CA THR A 27 -2.75 -8.54 -2.22
C THR A 27 -3.51 -8.04 -3.43
N ASP A 28 -4.42 -7.08 -3.21
CA ASP A 28 -5.13 -6.48 -4.31
C ASP A 28 -4.09 -5.66 -5.05
N LEU A 29 -3.49 -6.27 -6.07
CA LEU A 29 -2.46 -5.61 -6.88
C LEU A 29 -3.04 -4.42 -7.64
N LYS A 30 -4.35 -4.16 -7.58
CA LYS A 30 -4.93 -2.87 -7.99
C LYS A 30 -4.61 -1.75 -7.01
N GLN A 31 -4.37 -2.08 -5.75
CA GLN A 31 -3.98 -1.16 -4.68
C GLN A 31 -2.47 -1.11 -4.43
N ILE A 32 -1.64 -1.86 -5.18
CA ILE A 32 -0.17 -1.80 -5.06
C ILE A 32 0.40 -0.41 -5.40
N SER A 33 -0.41 0.45 -6.01
CA SER A 33 -0.08 1.87 -6.26
C SER A 33 -0.33 2.78 -5.04
N ASN A 34 -0.99 2.29 -3.99
CA ASN A 34 -1.27 3.00 -2.74
C ASN A 34 -0.24 2.66 -1.66
N PHE A 35 1.04 2.84 -1.96
CA PHE A 35 2.15 2.62 -1.04
C PHE A 35 2.39 3.86 -0.13
N TYR A 36 3.08 3.65 0.99
CA TYR A 36 3.43 4.68 1.99
C TYR A 36 2.25 5.42 2.65
N HIS A 37 1.01 4.93 2.51
CA HIS A 37 -0.15 5.42 3.24
C HIS A 37 -0.70 4.32 4.15
N VAL A 38 -0.91 4.64 5.43
CA VAL A 38 -1.52 3.71 6.39
C VAL A 38 -3.02 3.64 6.09
N PRO A 39 -3.54 2.46 5.69
CA PRO A 39 -4.97 2.32 5.43
C PRO A 39 -5.76 2.49 6.72
N ASN A 40 -6.95 3.05 6.60
CA ASN A 40 -7.86 3.25 7.73
C ASN A 40 -8.29 1.96 8.46
N SER A 41 -8.14 0.80 7.83
CA SER A 41 -8.35 -0.50 8.47
C SER A 41 -7.26 -0.86 9.49
N ALA A 42 -6.10 -0.19 9.46
CA ALA A 42 -4.99 -0.47 10.35
C ALA A 42 -5.17 0.24 11.70
N THR A 43 -5.26 -0.54 12.77
CA THR A 43 -5.29 -0.09 14.18
C THR A 43 -3.88 0.15 14.73
N HIS A 44 -2.86 -0.43 14.09
CA HIS A 44 -1.46 -0.28 14.43
C HIS A 44 -0.65 0.07 13.17
N ARG A 45 0.47 0.78 13.36
CA ARG A 45 1.44 1.02 12.28
C ARG A 45 2.87 0.87 12.80
N LEU A 46 3.76 0.41 11.94
CA LEU A 46 5.18 0.28 12.26
C LEU A 46 5.78 1.67 12.52
N SER A 47 6.40 1.82 13.70
CA SER A 47 7.04 3.06 14.15
C SER A 47 8.57 2.95 14.15
N ALA A 48 9.11 1.75 14.41
CA ALA A 48 10.54 1.50 14.32
C ALA A 48 10.86 0.02 14.11
N ILE A 49 12.06 -0.24 13.60
CA ILE A 49 12.73 -1.55 13.68
C ILE A 49 14.08 -1.31 14.33
N GLN A 50 14.39 -2.04 15.41
CA GLN A 50 15.55 -1.78 16.24
C GLN A 50 16.52 -2.94 16.23
N GLY A 51 17.82 -2.65 16.20
CA GLY A 51 18.88 -3.64 16.36
C GLY A 51 19.06 -4.58 15.19
N ILE A 52 18.78 -4.15 13.96
CA ILE A 52 19.10 -4.90 12.74
C ILE A 52 20.63 -5.08 12.70
N TYR A 53 21.10 -6.32 12.51
CA TYR A 53 22.50 -6.74 12.67
C TYR A 53 23.14 -6.33 14.02
N GLY A 54 22.34 -5.94 15.02
CA GLY A 54 22.78 -5.42 16.31
C GLY A 54 23.29 -3.97 16.30
N TYR A 55 23.25 -3.26 15.17
CA TYR A 55 23.76 -1.89 15.06
C TYR A 55 22.95 -0.94 14.16
N GLU A 56 21.88 -1.39 13.50
CA GLU A 56 21.05 -0.52 12.66
C GLU A 56 19.62 -0.38 13.23
N ASP A 57 19.09 0.84 13.19
CA ASP A 57 17.68 1.11 13.50
C ASP A 57 17.01 1.86 12.34
N LEU A 58 15.73 1.58 12.13
CA LEU A 58 14.84 2.33 11.25
C LEU A 58 13.75 3.00 12.09
N GLU A 59 13.45 4.28 11.82
CA GLU A 59 12.34 4.99 12.46
C GLU A 59 11.40 5.59 11.40
N TYR A 60 10.09 5.41 11.59
CA TYR A 60 9.05 5.77 10.63
C TYR A 60 8.17 6.89 11.17
N HIS A 61 8.08 7.99 10.44
CA HIS A 61 7.36 9.19 10.84
C HIS A 61 6.18 9.45 9.92
N TYR A 62 5.00 9.67 10.50
CA TYR A 62 3.76 9.85 9.77
C TYR A 62 3.14 11.23 10.02
N ASP A 63 2.45 11.78 9.02
CA ASP A 63 1.65 13.00 9.18
C ASP A 63 0.26 12.74 9.81
N GLY A 64 -0.51 13.81 9.98
CA GLY A 64 -1.89 13.76 10.47
C GLY A 64 -2.91 13.14 9.50
N HIS A 65 -2.50 12.77 8.28
CA HIS A 65 -3.30 12.01 7.30
C HIS A 65 -2.86 10.54 7.23
N ASN A 66 -1.96 10.11 8.14
CA ASN A 66 -1.30 8.82 8.15
C ASN A 66 -0.51 8.48 6.87
N ASN A 67 0.05 9.49 6.22
CA ASN A 67 1.06 9.31 5.21
C ASN A 67 2.43 9.16 5.88
N LEU A 68 3.24 8.18 5.48
CA LEU A 68 4.64 8.10 5.88
C LEU A 68 5.38 9.29 5.25
N ILE A 69 5.84 10.25 6.05
CA ILE A 69 6.52 11.45 5.52
C ILE A 69 8.04 11.34 5.59
N ARG A 70 8.56 10.47 6.45
CA ARG A 70 10.00 10.28 6.63
C ARG A 70 10.33 8.91 7.20
N MET A 71 11.43 8.32 6.72
CA MET A 71 12.06 7.13 7.29
C MET A 71 13.51 7.46 7.62
N ASP A 72 13.87 7.43 8.89
CA ASP A 72 15.24 7.69 9.36
C ASP A 72 16.02 6.39 9.50
N HIS A 73 17.26 6.39 9.04
CA HIS A 73 18.21 5.29 9.19
C HIS A 73 19.28 5.70 10.18
N TYR A 74 19.42 4.92 11.23
CA TYR A 74 20.43 5.15 12.24
C TYR A 74 21.42 4.00 12.31
N GLN A 75 22.67 4.35 12.56
CA GLN A 75 23.68 3.41 13.02
C GLN A 75 23.97 3.67 14.49
N THR A 76 24.00 2.59 15.27
CA THR A 76 24.32 2.59 16.69
C THR A 76 25.70 1.99 16.86
N ASP A 77 26.64 2.81 17.35
CA ASP A 77 27.97 2.32 17.69
C ASP A 77 27.86 1.28 18.82
N THR A 78 28.39 0.08 18.58
CA THR A 78 28.16 -1.06 19.46
C THR A 78 28.86 -0.92 20.82
N ILE A 79 29.86 -0.02 20.94
CA ILE A 79 30.67 0.20 22.14
C ILE A 79 30.10 1.34 22.99
N SER A 80 30.00 2.53 22.41
CA SER A 80 29.53 3.77 23.03
C SER A 80 28.01 3.86 23.13
N LYS A 81 27.28 3.02 22.36
CA LYS A 81 25.83 3.07 22.21
C LYS A 81 25.30 4.41 21.69
N SER A 82 26.16 5.22 21.08
CA SER A 82 25.72 6.44 20.41
C SER A 82 24.96 6.08 19.15
N LYS A 83 23.77 6.66 19.02
CA LYS A 83 22.90 6.52 17.86
C LYS A 83 23.11 7.72 16.95
N GLU A 84 23.53 7.48 15.72
CA GLU A 84 23.80 8.50 14.70
C GLU A 84 22.87 8.32 13.51
N LEU A 85 22.20 9.39 13.09
CA LEU A 85 21.42 9.40 11.87
C LEU A 85 22.40 9.37 10.70
N VAL A 86 22.35 8.34 9.85
CA VAL A 86 23.27 8.16 8.70
C VAL A 86 22.62 8.47 7.36
N SER A 87 21.30 8.30 7.25
CA SER A 87 20.52 8.68 6.08
C SER A 87 19.04 8.80 6.44
N TYR A 88 18.26 9.40 5.55
CA TYR A 88 16.80 9.34 5.66
C TYR A 88 16.12 9.41 4.30
N GLU A 89 14.92 8.86 4.21
CA GLU A 89 14.02 9.03 3.08
C GLU A 89 12.92 10.03 3.42
N LYS A 90 12.55 10.90 2.48
CA LYS A 90 11.36 11.78 2.53
C LYS A 90 10.38 11.37 1.47
N TYR A 91 9.10 11.41 1.79
CA TYR A 91 8.02 11.05 0.87
C TYR A 91 7.08 12.23 0.68
N LEU A 92 6.71 12.51 -0.57
CA LEU A 92 5.86 13.64 -0.95
C LEU A 92 4.62 13.13 -1.68
N TYR A 93 3.49 13.77 -1.38
CA TYR A 93 2.17 13.34 -1.80
C TYR A 93 1.51 14.39 -2.69
N ASN A 94 0.71 13.92 -3.66
CA ASN A 94 -0.05 14.76 -4.57
C ASN A 94 -1.41 15.09 -3.93
N ASP A 95 -2.21 15.94 -4.59
CA ASP A 95 -3.52 16.35 -4.09
C ASP A 95 -4.53 15.18 -3.95
N LYS A 96 -4.24 14.02 -4.55
CA LYS A 96 -5.03 12.79 -4.42
C LYS A 96 -4.55 11.90 -3.27
N GLY A 97 -3.55 12.32 -2.50
CA GLY A 97 -2.97 11.55 -1.40
C GLY A 97 -2.07 10.39 -1.86
N GLN A 98 -1.60 10.40 -3.10
CA GLN A 98 -0.68 9.38 -3.62
C GLN A 98 0.77 9.88 -3.51
N CYS A 99 1.68 9.02 -3.04
CA CYS A 99 3.10 9.37 -2.99
C CYS A 99 3.64 9.51 -4.42
N TRP A 100 3.93 10.74 -4.86
CA TRP A 100 4.43 11.01 -6.21
C TRP A 100 5.95 11.17 -6.27
N GLN A 101 6.60 11.33 -5.10
CA GLN A 101 8.05 11.47 -5.02
C GLN A 101 8.60 10.91 -3.72
N ARG A 102 9.75 10.23 -3.81
CA ARG A 102 10.59 9.85 -2.66
C ARG A 102 12.00 10.40 -2.87
N GLU A 103 12.60 10.99 -1.84
CA GLU A 103 13.97 11.48 -1.86
C GLU A 103 14.79 10.78 -0.79
N THR A 104 15.97 10.26 -1.14
CA THR A 104 16.95 9.75 -0.17
C THR A 104 18.01 10.81 0.07
N TYR A 105 18.31 11.05 1.34
CA TYR A 105 19.32 11.97 1.83
C TYR A 105 20.42 11.17 2.51
N ASP A 106 21.64 11.26 1.98
CA ASP A 106 22.81 10.51 2.48
C ASP A 106 23.98 11.47 2.74
N TYR A 107 24.91 11.06 3.61
CA TYR A 107 26.17 11.76 3.75
C TYR A 107 27.07 11.50 2.56
N ARG A 108 27.82 12.54 2.18
CA ARG A 108 28.93 12.40 1.25
C ARG A 108 30.22 12.35 2.06
N LYS A 109 31.16 11.54 1.59
CA LYS A 109 32.51 11.48 2.17
C LYS A 109 33.08 12.91 2.22
N ASP A 110 33.62 13.28 3.39
CA ASP A 110 34.23 14.58 3.65
C ASP A 110 33.25 15.79 3.52
N TRP A 111 31.94 15.56 3.59
CA TRP A 111 30.92 16.61 3.58
C TRP A 111 30.03 16.55 4.83
N PRO A 112 29.82 17.68 5.53
CA PRO A 112 29.15 17.67 6.84
C PRO A 112 27.63 17.52 6.76
N ASP A 113 27.01 17.81 5.62
CA ASP A 113 25.56 17.85 5.48
C ASP A 113 25.01 16.66 4.69
N LEU A 114 23.78 16.26 4.99
CA LEU A 114 23.03 15.32 4.17
C LEU A 114 22.60 15.98 2.86
N VAL A 115 22.83 15.31 1.74
CA VAL A 115 22.43 15.77 0.40
C VAL A 115 21.49 14.79 -0.26
N VAL A 116 20.62 15.28 -1.14
CA VAL A 116 19.76 14.40 -1.95
C VAL A 116 20.64 13.55 -2.86
N SER A 117 20.72 12.25 -2.57
CA SER A 117 21.50 11.28 -3.34
C SER A 117 20.66 10.63 -4.44
N LYS A 118 19.36 10.50 -4.20
CA LYS A 118 18.39 9.81 -5.04
C LYS A 118 17.03 10.50 -4.95
N ARG A 119 16.33 10.60 -6.08
CA ARG A 119 14.94 11.02 -6.16
C ARG A 119 14.16 10.07 -7.07
N ASP A 120 13.18 9.40 -6.50
CA ASP A 120 12.22 8.54 -7.18
C ASP A 120 10.95 9.34 -7.50
N ILE A 121 10.47 9.28 -8.74
CA ILE A 121 9.25 9.95 -9.21
C ILE A 121 8.24 8.92 -9.69
N PHE A 122 7.00 9.06 -9.25
CA PHE A 122 5.89 8.16 -9.55
C PHE A 122 4.77 8.92 -10.28
N VAL A 123 4.43 8.45 -11.49
CA VAL A 123 3.39 9.07 -12.33
C VAL A 123 2.20 8.12 -12.45
N TYR A 124 1.01 8.65 -12.13
CA TYR A 124 -0.23 7.89 -12.10
C TYR A 124 -1.17 8.27 -13.24
N ASN A 125 -1.95 7.32 -13.72
CA ASN A 125 -3.07 7.61 -14.63
C ASN A 125 -4.35 8.04 -13.87
N ASP A 126 -5.43 8.35 -14.59
CA ASP A 126 -6.70 8.78 -14.00
C ASP A 126 -7.38 7.73 -13.12
N LYS A 127 -7.03 6.45 -13.30
CA LYS A 127 -7.51 5.34 -12.45
C LYS A 127 -6.66 5.17 -11.18
N GLY A 128 -5.66 6.03 -10.96
CA GLY A 128 -4.75 5.98 -9.82
C GLY A 128 -3.67 4.91 -9.94
N GLN A 129 -3.45 4.33 -11.12
CA GLN A 129 -2.46 3.28 -11.35
C GLN A 129 -1.11 3.90 -11.72
N LEU A 130 -0.01 3.41 -11.13
CA LEU A 130 1.36 3.82 -11.47
C LEU A 130 1.69 3.38 -12.91
N THR A 131 1.86 4.32 -13.83
CA THR A 131 2.18 4.04 -15.24
C THR A 131 3.62 4.33 -15.60
N GLN A 132 4.29 5.20 -14.85
CA GLN A 132 5.70 5.47 -15.05
C GLN A 132 6.42 5.71 -13.73
N TYR A 133 7.60 5.11 -13.60
CA TYR A 133 8.56 5.41 -12.55
C TYR A 133 9.84 5.98 -13.18
N THR A 134 10.45 6.96 -12.52
CA THR A 134 11.72 7.55 -12.95
C THR A 134 12.61 7.76 -11.74
N ARG A 135 13.87 7.29 -11.82
CA ARG A 135 14.88 7.57 -10.81
C ARG A 135 15.83 8.64 -11.32
N TRP A 136 16.09 9.58 -10.43
CA TRP A 136 17.18 10.53 -10.52
C TRP A 136 18.22 10.15 -9.48
N TYR A 137 19.49 10.08 -9.87
CA TYR A 137 20.56 9.66 -8.99
C TYR A 137 21.76 10.58 -9.15
N ASN A 138 22.45 10.86 -8.04
CA ASN A 138 23.67 11.64 -8.06
C ASN A 138 24.87 10.71 -8.31
N LEU A 139 25.32 10.68 -9.57
CA LEU A 139 26.47 9.92 -10.04
C LEU A 139 27.82 10.62 -9.80
N ASN A 140 27.83 11.83 -9.26
CA ASN A 140 29.06 12.59 -9.06
C ASN A 140 29.86 12.03 -7.89
N THR A 141 31.19 12.03 -8.05
CA THR A 141 32.14 11.66 -6.99
C THR A 141 32.63 12.87 -6.20
N VAL A 142 32.36 14.09 -6.68
CA VAL A 142 32.66 15.33 -5.98
C VAL A 142 31.57 15.59 -4.94
N ALA A 143 31.94 15.60 -3.66
CA ALA A 143 31.02 15.67 -2.54
C ALA A 143 30.08 16.89 -2.54
N SER A 144 30.56 18.04 -3.01
CA SER A 144 29.78 19.28 -3.10
C SER A 144 28.84 19.35 -4.31
N ASP A 145 29.01 18.45 -5.30
CA ASP A 145 28.14 18.41 -6.47
C ASP A 145 26.91 17.55 -6.16
N THR A 146 25.78 18.22 -5.94
CA THR A 146 24.50 17.59 -5.62
C THR A 146 23.62 17.37 -6.85
N THR A 147 24.17 17.51 -8.07
CA THR A 147 23.41 17.38 -9.31
C THR A 147 22.91 15.95 -9.47
N LEU A 148 21.60 15.81 -9.70
CA LEU A 148 20.96 14.55 -10.02
C LEU A 148 20.81 14.41 -11.54
N VAL A 149 20.98 13.18 -12.04
CA VAL A 149 20.66 12.83 -13.42
C VAL A 149 19.63 11.71 -13.46
N GLU A 150 18.70 11.76 -14.41
CA GLU A 150 17.80 10.64 -14.66
C GLU A 150 18.61 9.43 -15.12
N ASP A 151 18.54 8.33 -14.39
CA ASP A 151 19.34 7.14 -14.69
C ASP A 151 18.52 5.86 -14.87
N ARG A 152 17.21 5.92 -14.61
CA ARG A 152 16.30 4.78 -14.72
C ARG A 152 14.89 5.23 -15.06
N LYS A 153 14.24 4.53 -15.99
CA LYS A 153 12.82 4.70 -16.33
C LYS A 153 12.14 3.35 -16.46
N ILE A 154 10.94 3.24 -15.91
CA ILE A 154 10.09 2.06 -16.01
C ILE A 154 8.72 2.50 -16.49
N SER A 155 8.28 1.99 -17.64
CA SER A 155 6.94 2.21 -18.19
C SER A 155 6.09 0.98 -17.95
N ILE A 156 4.93 1.14 -17.29
CA ILE A 156 4.11 0.03 -16.81
C ILE A 156 2.78 -0.02 -17.55
N GLN A 157 2.40 -1.22 -17.98
CA GLN A 157 1.12 -1.53 -18.62
C GLN A 157 0.28 -2.42 -17.70
N TYR A 158 -1.03 -2.38 -17.93
CA TYR A 158 -2.03 -3.11 -17.15
C TYR A 158 -2.91 -3.98 -18.06
N THR A 159 -3.44 -5.07 -17.52
CA THR A 159 -4.52 -5.83 -18.13
C THR A 159 -5.82 -5.02 -18.16
N GLU A 160 -6.81 -5.49 -18.93
CA GLU A 160 -8.17 -4.91 -18.91
C GLU A 160 -8.82 -4.98 -17.52
N SER A 161 -8.51 -6.03 -16.74
CA SER A 161 -8.97 -6.21 -15.36
C SER A 161 -8.29 -5.28 -14.35
N GLY A 162 -7.28 -4.51 -14.78
CA GLY A 162 -6.58 -3.51 -13.99
C GLY A 162 -5.38 -4.04 -13.19
N LEU A 163 -4.89 -5.25 -13.49
CA LEU A 163 -3.67 -5.81 -12.89
C LEU A 163 -2.43 -5.36 -13.68
N PRO A 164 -1.30 -5.05 -13.04
CA PRO A 164 -0.08 -4.73 -13.77
C PRO A 164 0.39 -5.96 -14.56
N SER A 165 0.79 -5.80 -15.82
CA SER A 165 1.03 -6.94 -16.72
C SER A 165 2.39 -6.93 -17.37
N LYS A 166 2.86 -5.76 -17.81
CA LYS A 166 4.14 -5.61 -18.49
C LYS A 166 4.85 -4.36 -18.03
N ALA A 167 6.17 -4.38 -18.02
CA ALA A 167 6.97 -3.19 -17.86
C ALA A 167 8.14 -3.17 -18.83
N HIS A 168 8.51 -1.98 -19.28
CA HIS A 168 9.70 -1.77 -20.10
C HIS A 168 10.67 -0.87 -19.33
N VAL A 169 11.92 -1.33 -19.19
CA VAL A 169 12.96 -0.69 -18.37
C VAL A 169 14.06 -0.12 -19.26
N LYS A 170 14.38 1.16 -19.02
CA LYS A 170 15.54 1.84 -19.61
C LYS A 170 16.49 2.31 -18.53
N PHE A 171 17.79 2.27 -18.82
CA PHE A 171 18.83 2.88 -18.00
C PHE A 171 19.61 3.91 -18.79
N LEU A 172 20.19 4.86 -18.07
CA LEU A 172 21.25 5.71 -18.60
C LEU A 172 22.59 4.97 -18.44
N ASP A 173 23.36 4.83 -19.52
CA ASP A 173 24.75 4.42 -19.41
C ASP A 173 25.57 5.61 -18.86
N PRO A 174 26.15 5.47 -17.65
CA PRO A 174 26.87 6.57 -17.00
C PRO A 174 28.18 6.95 -17.71
N ARG A 175 28.68 6.12 -18.65
CA ARG A 175 29.94 6.37 -19.36
C ARG A 175 29.77 7.29 -20.56
N ASN A 176 28.65 7.19 -21.27
CA ASN A 176 28.39 7.95 -22.50
C ASN A 176 27.13 8.82 -22.40
N PHE A 177 26.41 8.79 -21.28
CA PHE A 177 25.18 9.54 -21.04
C PHE A 177 24.10 9.30 -22.11
N SER A 178 23.99 8.05 -22.56
CA SER A 178 22.95 7.61 -23.50
C SER A 178 22.00 6.62 -22.86
N TRP A 179 20.73 6.69 -23.26
CA TRP A 179 19.70 5.75 -22.81
C TRP A 179 19.77 4.47 -23.62
N TYR A 180 19.67 3.32 -22.95
CA TYR A 180 19.52 2.02 -23.59
C TYR A 180 18.33 1.25 -23.01
N ASP A 181 17.70 0.46 -23.87
CA ASP A 181 16.65 -0.48 -23.49
C ASP A 181 17.30 -1.67 -22.81
N SER A 182 16.78 -2.05 -21.64
CA SER A 182 17.41 -3.06 -20.80
C SER A 182 16.52 -4.28 -20.66
N PHE A 183 15.33 -4.13 -20.08
CA PHE A 183 14.48 -5.27 -19.75
C PHE A 183 13.05 -5.06 -20.23
N ASP A 184 12.49 -6.09 -20.85
CA ASP A 184 11.05 -6.27 -20.93
C ASP A 184 10.63 -7.26 -19.85
N ILE A 185 9.68 -6.84 -19.02
CA ILE A 185 9.23 -7.58 -17.85
C ILE A 185 7.76 -7.95 -18.02
N THR A 186 7.40 -9.18 -17.71
CA THR A 186 6.03 -9.67 -17.74
C THR A 186 5.64 -10.28 -16.41
N LEU A 187 4.41 -10.01 -15.97
CA LEU A 187 3.78 -10.61 -14.80
C LEU A 187 2.65 -11.53 -15.22
N GLU A 188 2.60 -12.73 -14.65
CA GLU A 188 1.54 -13.71 -14.87
C GLU A 188 0.83 -14.05 -13.56
N TYR A 189 -0.46 -14.32 -13.67
CA TYR A 189 -1.36 -14.51 -12.54
C TYR A 189 -2.07 -15.85 -12.65
N ASN A 190 -2.31 -16.50 -11.52
CA ASN A 190 -3.20 -17.65 -11.46
C ASN A 190 -4.69 -17.22 -11.54
N ASP A 191 -5.61 -18.20 -11.58
CA ASP A 191 -7.06 -17.94 -11.68
C ASP A 191 -7.64 -17.16 -10.49
N ARG A 192 -6.90 -17.06 -9.38
CA ARG A 192 -7.27 -16.27 -8.20
C ARG A 192 -6.74 -14.84 -8.25
N GLY A 193 -6.01 -14.47 -9.30
CA GLY A 193 -5.36 -13.17 -9.45
C GLY A 193 -4.09 -13.01 -8.62
N GLN A 194 -3.53 -14.10 -8.07
CA GLN A 194 -2.24 -14.06 -7.35
C GLN A 194 -1.10 -14.12 -8.36
N LEU A 195 -0.07 -13.29 -8.17
CA LEU A 195 1.14 -13.35 -8.98
C LEU A 195 1.76 -14.74 -8.85
N CYS A 196 1.96 -15.43 -9.97
CA CYS A 196 2.62 -16.74 -9.98
C CYS A 196 3.95 -16.71 -10.70
N LYS A 197 4.19 -15.73 -11.58
CA LYS A 197 5.44 -15.61 -12.33
C LYS A 197 5.80 -14.17 -12.66
N ARG A 198 7.08 -13.85 -12.54
CA ARG A 198 7.71 -12.64 -13.10
C ARG A 198 8.83 -13.08 -14.03
N THR A 199 8.85 -12.59 -15.26
CA THR A 199 9.91 -12.88 -16.23
C THR A 199 10.55 -11.58 -16.69
N SER A 200 11.88 -11.54 -16.78
CA SER A 200 12.66 -10.46 -17.37
C SER A 200 13.41 -10.97 -18.60
N ILE A 201 13.27 -10.27 -19.72
CA ILE A 201 13.85 -10.61 -21.02
C ILE A 201 14.76 -9.45 -21.49
N VAL A 202 15.93 -9.79 -22.00
CA VAL A 202 16.90 -8.87 -22.65
C VAL A 202 17.21 -9.44 -24.03
N ASP A 203 17.07 -8.67 -25.10
CA ASP A 203 17.36 -9.10 -26.48
C ASP A 203 16.72 -10.47 -26.83
N ASP A 204 15.44 -10.63 -26.51
CA ASP A 204 14.65 -11.87 -26.68
C ASP A 204 15.18 -13.10 -25.91
N LYS A 205 16.09 -12.91 -24.95
CA LYS A 205 16.63 -13.95 -24.08
C LYS A 205 16.19 -13.77 -22.64
N LEU A 206 15.92 -14.89 -21.98
CA LEU A 206 15.67 -14.91 -20.54
C LEU A 206 16.89 -14.35 -19.79
N TYR A 207 16.68 -13.27 -19.05
CA TYR A 207 17.65 -12.78 -18.08
C TYR A 207 17.42 -13.43 -16.71
N GLU A 208 16.17 -13.36 -16.23
CA GLU A 208 15.75 -14.07 -15.03
C GLU A 208 14.24 -14.32 -15.02
N ALA A 209 13.82 -15.36 -14.32
CA ALA A 209 12.41 -15.63 -14.02
C ALA A 209 12.24 -16.03 -12.55
N GLU A 210 11.21 -15.49 -11.92
CA GLU A 210 10.76 -15.89 -10.60
C GLU A 210 9.43 -16.64 -10.72
N GLU A 211 9.36 -17.84 -10.14
CA GLU A 211 8.15 -18.65 -10.07
C GLU A 211 7.73 -18.87 -8.62
N ILE A 212 6.46 -18.60 -8.33
CA ILE A 212 5.89 -18.61 -6.99
C ILE A 212 5.02 -19.84 -6.84
N THR A 213 5.32 -20.66 -5.84
CA THR A 213 4.51 -21.84 -5.49
C THR A 213 3.63 -21.53 -4.30
N PHE A 214 2.36 -21.91 -4.39
CA PHE A 214 1.39 -21.79 -3.31
C PHE A 214 1.02 -23.15 -2.71
N ASP A 215 0.49 -23.17 -1.48
CA ASP A 215 -0.06 -24.38 -0.88
C ASP A 215 -1.20 -24.96 -1.74
N ALA A 216 -1.59 -26.21 -1.46
CA ALA A 216 -2.63 -26.91 -2.24
C ALA A 216 -3.99 -26.18 -2.23
N GLN A 217 -4.23 -25.31 -1.23
CA GLN A 217 -5.42 -24.50 -1.11
C GLN A 217 -5.23 -23.09 -1.69
N GLY A 218 -4.09 -22.75 -2.28
CA GLY A 218 -3.74 -21.45 -2.84
C GLY A 218 -3.75 -20.30 -1.83
N ARG A 219 -3.47 -20.58 -0.56
CA ARG A 219 -3.55 -19.64 0.58
C ARG A 219 -2.21 -18.96 0.87
N TYR A 220 -1.15 -19.76 0.95
CA TYR A 220 0.20 -19.31 1.31
C TYR A 220 1.15 -19.55 0.17
N MET A 221 2.04 -18.60 -0.08
CA MET A 221 3.28 -18.85 -0.79
C MET A 221 4.15 -19.78 0.04
N VAL A 222 4.53 -20.92 -0.53
CA VAL A 222 5.38 -21.94 0.11
C VAL A 222 6.76 -22.02 -0.55
N GLY A 223 6.92 -21.41 -1.73
CA GLY A 223 8.20 -21.41 -2.46
C GLY A 223 8.34 -20.25 -3.43
N LEU A 224 9.60 -19.83 -3.62
CA LEU A 224 10.05 -18.96 -4.71
C LEU A 224 11.22 -19.64 -5.42
N ALA A 225 11.16 -19.76 -6.73
CA ALA A 225 12.27 -20.24 -7.55
C ALA A 225 12.75 -19.11 -8.46
N LEU A 226 14.01 -18.71 -8.34
CA LEU A 226 14.69 -17.80 -9.26
C LEU A 226 15.53 -18.61 -10.24
N THR A 227 15.19 -18.55 -11.53
CA THR A 227 16.04 -19.03 -12.61
C THR A 227 16.80 -17.85 -13.21
N SER A 228 18.13 -17.91 -13.26
CA SER A 228 18.98 -16.89 -13.86
C SER A 228 20.21 -17.52 -14.54
N GLU A 229 21.10 -16.69 -15.10
CA GLU A 229 22.40 -17.16 -15.62
C GLU A 229 23.27 -17.87 -14.56
N ASN A 230 23.08 -17.52 -13.28
CA ASN A 230 23.79 -18.11 -12.16
C ASN A 230 23.19 -19.44 -11.69
N GLY A 231 22.13 -19.91 -12.36
CA GLY A 231 21.42 -21.15 -12.04
C GLY A 231 20.10 -20.91 -11.31
N LEU A 232 19.65 -21.96 -10.62
CA LEU A 232 18.41 -21.99 -9.84
C LEU A 232 18.72 -21.65 -8.38
N THR A 233 17.97 -20.72 -7.80
CA THR A 233 17.96 -20.44 -6.36
C THR A 233 16.54 -20.58 -5.84
N GLU A 234 16.38 -21.27 -4.71
CA GLU A 234 15.07 -21.55 -4.13
C GLU A 234 14.97 -20.97 -2.72
N TRP A 235 13.85 -20.30 -2.45
CA TRP A 235 13.47 -19.86 -1.12
C TRP A 235 12.29 -20.67 -0.64
N ILE A 236 12.37 -21.12 0.61
CA ILE A 236 11.32 -21.87 1.28
C ILE A 236 10.58 -20.93 2.21
N TYR A 237 9.27 -21.09 2.28
CA TYR A 237 8.38 -20.31 3.14
C TYR A 237 7.58 -21.29 3.98
N SER A 238 7.90 -21.38 5.27
CA SER A 238 7.34 -22.37 6.16
C SER A 238 6.37 -21.72 7.14
N PRO A 239 5.05 -21.85 6.94
CA PRO A 239 4.08 -21.44 7.94
C PRO A 239 3.98 -22.44 9.10
N ASP A 240 3.61 -21.98 10.29
CA ASP A 240 3.21 -22.83 11.41
C ASP A 240 1.76 -23.35 11.25
N ASP A 241 1.29 -24.17 12.19
CA ASP A 241 -0.07 -24.72 12.20
C ASP A 241 -1.18 -23.65 12.28
N LYS A 242 -0.83 -22.43 12.69
CA LYS A 242 -1.74 -21.28 12.76
C LYS A 242 -1.73 -20.46 11.46
N GLY A 243 -0.76 -20.69 10.58
CA GLY A 243 -0.58 -19.95 9.33
C GLY A 243 0.38 -18.76 9.45
N ASN A 244 1.08 -18.58 10.56
CA ASN A 244 2.13 -17.58 10.69
C ASN A 244 3.39 -18.05 9.97
N LEU A 245 4.02 -17.21 9.16
CA LEU A 245 5.24 -17.53 8.41
C LEU A 245 6.45 -17.57 9.35
N VAL A 246 6.72 -18.70 9.98
CA VAL A 246 7.76 -18.81 11.02
C VAL A 246 9.18 -18.91 10.46
N ASN A 247 9.35 -19.32 9.20
CA ASN A 247 10.66 -19.42 8.58
C ASN A 247 10.62 -19.05 7.09
N THR A 248 11.63 -18.30 6.64
CA THR A 248 11.86 -17.92 5.24
C THR A 248 13.33 -17.99 4.89
N GLY A 249 13.67 -18.02 3.60
CA GLY A 249 15.06 -17.89 3.14
C GLY A 249 15.46 -19.03 2.23
N THR A 250 16.73 -19.03 1.82
CA THR A 250 17.32 -20.20 1.16
C THR A 250 17.72 -21.24 2.21
N SER A 251 18.05 -22.45 1.78
CA SER A 251 18.58 -23.48 2.68
C SER A 251 19.81 -23.03 3.47
N ASP A 252 20.62 -22.16 2.86
CA ASP A 252 21.92 -21.74 3.39
C ASP A 252 21.78 -20.49 4.27
N PHE A 253 20.71 -19.71 4.08
CA PHE A 253 20.47 -18.43 4.74
C PHE A 253 19.03 -18.37 5.28
N PRO A 254 18.66 -19.22 6.27
CA PRO A 254 17.34 -19.19 6.86
C PRO A 254 17.15 -17.95 7.73
N THR A 255 15.90 -17.50 7.82
CA THR A 255 15.42 -16.45 8.70
C THR A 255 14.20 -16.96 9.45
N ASP A 256 14.25 -16.89 10.77
CA ASP A 256 13.16 -17.24 11.67
C ASP A 256 12.41 -16.00 12.14
N TRP A 257 11.10 -16.14 12.30
CA TRP A 257 10.18 -15.07 12.64
C TRP A 257 9.44 -15.36 13.94
N THR A 258 9.28 -14.32 14.77
CA THR A 258 8.38 -14.36 15.92
C THR A 258 7.27 -13.32 15.76
N PHE A 259 6.18 -13.49 16.50
CA PHE A 259 4.94 -12.74 16.30
C PHE A 259 4.42 -12.13 17.60
N VAL A 260 3.74 -10.98 17.47
CA VAL A 260 3.06 -10.29 18.58
C VAL A 260 1.73 -10.98 18.82
N ALA A 261 1.66 -11.77 19.91
CA ALA A 261 0.47 -12.53 20.24
C ALA A 261 -0.78 -11.64 20.31
N GLY A 262 -1.80 -11.99 19.53
CA GLY A 262 -3.09 -11.30 19.51
C GLY A 262 -3.14 -9.96 18.76
N GLN A 263 -2.01 -9.45 18.23
CA GLN A 263 -2.04 -8.32 17.31
C GLN A 263 -2.13 -8.84 15.88
N LYS A 264 -3.24 -8.58 15.19
CA LYS A 264 -3.44 -9.09 13.84
C LYS A 264 -2.60 -8.34 12.81
N ALA A 265 -1.98 -9.07 11.88
CA ALA A 265 -1.25 -8.43 10.78
C ALA A 265 -2.20 -7.66 9.85
N GLU A 266 -3.44 -8.12 9.65
CA GLU A 266 -4.42 -7.45 8.78
C GLU A 266 -4.81 -6.04 9.28
N GLU A 267 -4.65 -5.81 10.58
CA GLU A 267 -4.92 -4.53 11.25
C GLU A 267 -3.61 -3.77 11.56
N THR A 268 -2.46 -4.24 11.05
CA THR A 268 -1.14 -3.65 11.28
C THR A 268 -0.54 -3.19 9.95
N TYR A 269 -0.14 -1.93 9.88
CA TYR A 269 0.50 -1.35 8.69
C TYR A 269 2.03 -1.44 8.74
N TYR A 270 2.59 -1.73 7.57
CA TYR A 270 4.02 -1.72 7.27
C TYR A 270 4.22 -0.99 5.94
N PRO A 271 5.25 -0.15 5.80
CA PRO A 271 5.62 0.42 4.51
C PRO A 271 5.94 -0.70 3.50
N MET A 272 5.16 -0.76 2.43
CA MET A 272 5.27 -1.81 1.41
C MET A 272 6.21 -1.34 0.29
N PRO A 273 6.92 -2.27 -0.37
CA PRO A 273 7.67 -1.94 -1.58
C PRO A 273 6.68 -1.50 -2.66
N ASN A 274 7.09 -0.54 -3.48
CA ASN A 274 6.25 -0.01 -4.54
C ASN A 274 6.30 -0.94 -5.77
N LEU A 275 5.33 -0.79 -6.68
CA LEU A 275 5.24 -1.61 -7.88
C LEU A 275 6.50 -1.57 -8.77
N SER A 276 7.25 -0.46 -8.76
CA SER A 276 8.47 -0.37 -9.56
C SER A 276 9.57 -1.28 -9.01
N ASP A 277 9.63 -1.48 -7.69
CA ASP A 277 10.53 -2.43 -7.04
C ASP A 277 10.13 -3.88 -7.36
N LEU A 278 8.82 -4.21 -7.34
CA LEU A 278 8.32 -5.53 -7.79
C LEU A 278 8.77 -5.83 -9.22
N MET A 279 8.52 -4.87 -10.12
CA MET A 279 8.80 -5.02 -11.54
C MET A 279 10.29 -5.22 -11.74
N LEU A 280 11.11 -4.34 -11.20
CA LEU A 280 12.53 -4.35 -11.48
C LEU A 280 13.26 -5.48 -10.77
N ASN A 281 13.04 -5.64 -9.47
CA ASN A 281 13.88 -6.45 -8.60
C ASN A 281 13.24 -7.80 -8.24
N GLY A 282 11.95 -7.99 -8.52
CA GLY A 282 11.22 -9.19 -8.16
C GLY A 282 10.98 -9.35 -6.65
N LEU A 283 10.29 -10.43 -6.28
CA LEU A 283 9.99 -10.76 -4.88
C LEU A 283 11.23 -11.17 -4.09
N ARG A 284 12.29 -11.64 -4.74
CA ARG A 284 13.53 -12.05 -4.05
C ARG A 284 14.21 -10.90 -3.31
N ASN A 285 14.00 -9.67 -3.79
CA ASN A 285 14.61 -8.45 -3.26
C ASN A 285 13.67 -7.71 -2.30
N TYR A 286 12.49 -8.26 -2.05
CA TYR A 286 11.69 -7.78 -0.94
C TYR A 286 12.42 -8.14 0.32
N THR A 287 12.69 -7.12 1.12
CA THR A 287 13.52 -7.28 2.32
C THR A 287 12.83 -8.22 3.31
N LEU A 288 13.59 -8.67 4.30
CA LEU A 288 13.11 -9.36 5.51
C LEU A 288 11.73 -8.78 5.96
N LEU A 289 11.57 -7.46 5.90
CA LEU A 289 10.42 -6.70 6.40
C LEU A 289 9.12 -6.84 5.58
N GLU A 290 9.21 -7.23 4.29
CA GLU A 290 8.16 -6.99 3.30
C GLU A 290 7.46 -8.29 2.83
N MET A 291 8.15 -9.42 2.93
CA MET A 291 7.68 -10.72 2.42
C MET A 291 6.48 -11.32 3.20
N PRO A 292 6.41 -11.24 4.55
CA PRO A 292 5.28 -11.77 5.33
C PRO A 292 3.93 -11.06 5.12
N LEU A 293 3.85 -10.00 4.30
CA LEU A 293 2.66 -9.16 4.20
C LEU A 293 2.07 -9.07 2.80
N LEU A 294 2.85 -9.39 1.79
CA LEU A 294 2.44 -9.35 0.39
C LEU A 294 1.79 -10.66 -0.07
N TYR A 295 2.33 -11.81 0.32
CA TYR A 295 1.85 -13.11 -0.17
C TYR A 295 1.62 -14.14 0.94
N ASN A 296 2.11 -13.85 2.15
CA ASN A 296 2.03 -14.73 3.30
C ASN A 296 1.53 -13.99 4.53
N SER A 297 0.38 -13.30 4.42
CA SER A 297 -0.26 -12.58 5.53
C SER A 297 -0.37 -13.49 6.75
N SER A 298 0.65 -13.42 7.59
CA SER A 298 0.67 -14.13 8.86
C SER A 298 -0.52 -13.60 9.66
N PRO A 299 -1.32 -14.45 10.33
CA PRO A 299 -2.42 -13.97 11.14
C PRO A 299 -2.00 -12.89 12.14
N GLU A 300 -0.79 -13.02 12.69
CA GLU A 300 -0.24 -12.11 13.68
C GLU A 300 0.84 -11.19 13.11
N ALA A 301 0.99 -10.01 13.70
CA ALA A 301 2.01 -9.04 13.34
C ALA A 301 3.41 -9.54 13.75
N VAL A 302 4.43 -9.22 12.95
CA VAL A 302 5.81 -9.63 13.22
C VAL A 302 6.33 -8.95 14.49
N ALA A 303 6.95 -9.68 15.40
CA ALA A 303 7.59 -9.12 16.59
C ALA A 303 9.10 -8.92 16.37
N SER A 304 9.77 -9.92 15.79
CA SER A 304 11.19 -9.87 15.47
C SER A 304 11.56 -10.93 14.46
N SER A 305 12.77 -10.82 13.91
CA SER A 305 13.41 -11.89 13.15
C SER A 305 14.83 -12.16 13.61
N ARG A 306 15.32 -13.35 13.29
CA ARG A 306 16.73 -13.74 13.41
C ARG A 306 17.11 -14.53 12.18
N GLY A 307 18.32 -14.33 11.69
CA GLY A 307 18.81 -15.09 10.54
C GLY A 307 20.19 -15.65 10.78
N ASN A 308 20.65 -16.41 9.80
CA ASN A 308 22.02 -16.90 9.74
C ASN A 308 22.63 -16.51 8.40
N ASP A 309 23.85 -15.99 8.43
CA ASP A 309 24.65 -15.66 7.26
C ASP A 309 26.06 -16.29 7.32
N ALA A 310 26.95 -15.85 6.42
CA ALA A 310 28.32 -16.38 6.39
C ALA A 310 29.13 -16.06 7.65
N ASP A 311 28.75 -15.02 8.39
CA ASP A 311 29.41 -14.55 9.62
C ASP A 311 28.72 -15.09 10.88
N GLY A 312 27.54 -15.71 10.74
CA GLY A 312 26.82 -16.46 11.78
C GLY A 312 25.40 -15.95 12.03
N GLU A 313 24.90 -16.18 13.25
CA GLU A 313 23.58 -15.68 13.64
C GLU A 313 23.58 -14.14 13.72
N TYR A 314 22.55 -13.52 13.12
CA TYR A 314 22.32 -12.09 13.20
C TYR A 314 20.90 -11.77 13.68
N ASP A 315 20.75 -10.60 14.30
CA ASP A 315 19.45 -10.05 14.67
C ASP A 315 18.82 -9.38 13.45
N GLY A 316 17.65 -9.85 13.01
CA GLY A 316 16.91 -9.25 11.90
C GLY A 316 16.10 -8.01 12.31
N GLY A 317 16.13 -7.69 13.60
CA GLY A 317 15.52 -6.51 14.19
C GLY A 317 14.26 -6.81 14.97
N LYS A 318 13.96 -5.93 15.92
CA LYS A 318 12.72 -5.91 16.70
C LYS A 318 11.77 -4.86 16.16
N PHE A 319 10.55 -5.30 15.84
CA PHE A 319 9.51 -4.45 15.28
C PHE A 319 8.73 -3.76 16.40
N VAL A 320 8.60 -2.44 16.28
CA VAL A 320 7.91 -1.60 17.27
C VAL A 320 6.72 -0.92 16.60
N TYR A 321 5.54 -1.16 17.14
CA TYR A 321 4.29 -0.59 16.63
C TYR A 321 3.77 0.52 17.53
N GLU A 322 3.14 1.51 16.92
CA GLU A 322 2.32 2.49 17.61
C GLU A 322 0.85 2.36 17.20
N ALA A 323 -0.04 2.85 18.07
CA ALA A 323 -1.46 2.91 17.76
C ALA A 323 -1.70 3.85 16.58
N SER A 324 -2.31 3.33 15.53
CA SER A 324 -2.77 4.13 14.41
C SER A 324 -4.19 4.60 14.70
N LYS A 325 -4.40 5.91 14.65
CA LYS A 325 -5.75 6.47 14.63
C LYS A 325 -6.13 6.60 13.16
N PRO A 326 -7.15 5.90 12.68
CA PRO A 326 -7.59 6.11 11.32
C PRO A 326 -7.99 7.56 11.10
N THR A 327 -7.62 8.09 9.95
CA THR A 327 -7.71 9.52 9.60
C THR A 327 -9.10 9.91 9.13
N TYR A 328 -10.11 9.15 9.56
CA TYR A 328 -11.49 9.53 9.33
C TYR A 328 -11.66 10.95 9.88
N VAL A 329 -11.96 11.90 8.98
CA VAL A 329 -13.06 12.81 9.30
C VAL A 329 -14.17 11.88 9.73
N GLU A 330 -14.65 11.97 10.98
CA GLU A 330 -15.85 11.23 11.38
C GLU A 330 -16.81 11.36 10.21
N PRO A 331 -17.20 10.25 9.55
CA PRO A 331 -18.36 10.36 8.73
C PRO A 331 -19.42 10.79 9.73
N VAL A 332 -19.91 12.01 9.58
CA VAL A 332 -21.13 12.41 10.25
C VAL A 332 -22.22 11.63 9.53
N TYR A 333 -22.24 10.33 9.79
CA TYR A 333 -23.40 9.50 9.68
C TYR A 333 -24.32 9.98 10.79
N THR A 334 -25.06 11.06 10.51
CA THR A 334 -26.44 11.06 10.96
C THR A 334 -27.13 9.98 10.13
N THR A 335 -27.09 8.73 10.61
CA THR A 335 -28.04 7.69 10.20
C THR A 335 -29.42 8.00 10.77
N GLU A 336 -29.94 9.16 10.40
CA GLU A 336 -31.38 9.31 10.22
C GLU A 336 -31.57 9.59 8.74
N ARG A 337 -32.32 8.70 8.07
CA ARG A 337 -32.73 8.98 6.70
C ARG A 337 -33.63 10.21 6.75
N CYS A 338 -33.09 11.37 6.39
CA CYS A 338 -33.92 12.53 6.17
C CYS A 338 -35.09 12.15 5.25
N THR A 339 -36.30 12.55 5.61
CA THR A 339 -37.48 12.35 4.76
C THR A 339 -37.92 13.69 4.21
N LEU A 340 -38.30 13.71 2.94
CA LEU A 340 -38.81 14.89 2.27
C LEU A 340 -40.33 14.77 2.10
N SER A 341 -41.05 15.80 2.55
CA SER A 341 -42.46 16.00 2.27
C SER A 341 -42.66 17.28 1.46
N CYS A 342 -43.39 17.19 0.36
CA CYS A 342 -43.63 18.32 -0.55
C CYS A 342 -45.06 18.84 -0.38
N GLY A 343 -45.20 20.06 0.15
CA GLY A 343 -46.44 20.83 0.14
C GLY A 343 -46.48 21.86 -1.00
N ALA A 344 -47.65 22.48 -1.19
CA ALA A 344 -47.85 23.49 -2.24
C ALA A 344 -46.95 24.73 -2.04
N ASP A 345 -46.81 25.18 -0.79
CA ASP A 345 -46.10 26.43 -0.44
C ASP A 345 -44.75 26.20 0.28
N SER A 346 -44.42 24.95 0.57
CA SER A 346 -43.18 24.60 1.27
C SER A 346 -42.77 23.15 1.08
N TRP A 347 -41.47 22.90 1.17
CA TRP A 347 -40.89 21.56 1.23
C TRP A 347 -40.20 21.35 2.58
N THR A 348 -40.51 20.25 3.25
CA THR A 348 -40.04 19.99 4.61
C THR A 348 -39.15 18.76 4.63
N VAL A 349 -37.95 18.93 5.18
CA VAL A 349 -36.98 17.87 5.44
C VAL A 349 -37.00 17.54 6.93
N SER A 350 -37.34 16.30 7.29
CA SER A 350 -37.38 15.83 8.68
C SER A 350 -36.27 14.82 8.96
N GLY A 351 -35.76 14.78 10.20
CA GLY A 351 -34.63 13.92 10.59
C GLY A 351 -33.27 14.49 10.18
N THR A 352 -33.11 15.81 10.20
CA THR A 352 -31.85 16.48 9.83
C THR A 352 -31.31 17.34 10.97
N GLU A 353 -30.04 17.16 11.30
CA GLU A 353 -29.34 17.92 12.35
C GLU A 353 -28.45 19.04 11.77
N ARG A 354 -28.48 19.23 10.44
CA ARG A 354 -27.64 20.19 9.72
C ARG A 354 -28.48 21.09 8.83
N ALA A 355 -27.92 22.25 8.49
CA ALA A 355 -28.50 23.17 7.52
C ALA A 355 -28.90 22.45 6.22
N VAL A 356 -30.12 22.70 5.78
CA VAL A 356 -30.66 22.22 4.50
C VAL A 356 -30.51 23.32 3.46
N GLN A 357 -29.99 22.96 2.29
CA GLN A 357 -29.63 23.91 1.23
C GLN A 357 -30.44 23.62 -0.03
N LEU A 358 -31.05 24.64 -0.60
CA LEU A 358 -31.76 24.57 -1.89
C LEU A 358 -30.84 25.09 -3.01
N TYR A 359 -30.78 24.36 -4.12
CA TYR A 359 -30.01 24.70 -5.31
C TYR A 359 -30.85 24.67 -6.58
N THR A 360 -30.47 25.48 -7.57
CA THR A 360 -30.85 25.24 -8.97
C THR A 360 -30.13 23.99 -9.51
N LEU A 361 -30.55 23.47 -10.67
CA LEU A 361 -29.85 22.35 -11.32
C LEU A 361 -28.43 22.72 -11.77
N GLU A 362 -28.17 24.00 -12.01
CA GLU A 362 -26.86 24.55 -12.37
C GLU A 362 -25.95 24.77 -11.14
N GLY A 363 -26.44 24.45 -9.93
CA GLY A 363 -25.65 24.49 -8.70
C GLY A 363 -25.64 25.83 -7.96
N HIS A 364 -26.50 26.77 -8.31
CA HIS A 364 -26.63 28.04 -7.56
C HIS A 364 -27.45 27.84 -6.29
N CYS A 365 -26.90 28.18 -5.13
CA CYS A 365 -27.61 28.11 -3.86
C CYS A 365 -28.64 29.24 -3.75
N LEU A 366 -29.90 28.88 -3.54
CA LEU A 366 -31.03 29.81 -3.47
C LEU A 366 -31.47 30.08 -2.03
N GLN A 367 -31.42 29.08 -1.15
CA GLN A 367 -31.83 29.18 0.25
C GLN A 367 -30.99 28.24 1.11
N VAL A 368 -30.74 28.65 2.36
CA VAL A 368 -30.15 27.82 3.41
C VAL A 368 -31.03 27.93 4.64
N VAL A 369 -31.42 26.80 5.21
CA VAL A 369 -32.35 26.73 6.34
C VAL A 369 -31.77 25.85 7.44
N GLU A 370 -31.56 26.42 8.63
CA GLU A 370 -31.15 25.66 9.81
C GLU A 370 -32.35 24.87 10.38
N PRO A 371 -32.16 23.58 10.74
CA PRO A 371 -33.24 22.79 11.31
C PRO A 371 -33.55 23.19 12.75
N VAL A 372 -34.84 23.13 13.12
CA VAL A 372 -35.32 23.27 14.49
C VAL A 372 -35.93 21.94 14.91
N ALA A 373 -35.38 21.34 15.97
CA ALA A 373 -35.80 20.01 16.46
C ALA A 373 -35.83 18.93 15.36
N GLY A 374 -34.80 18.89 14.51
CA GLY A 374 -34.67 17.89 13.45
C GLY A 374 -35.45 18.19 12.17
N VAL A 375 -36.10 19.36 12.05
CA VAL A 375 -36.96 19.71 10.92
C VAL A 375 -36.52 21.03 10.29
N ALA A 376 -36.31 21.04 8.97
CA ALA A 376 -36.05 22.23 8.17
C ALA A 376 -37.13 22.41 7.10
N THR A 377 -37.61 23.64 6.91
CA THR A 377 -38.67 23.95 5.94
C THR A 377 -38.19 25.00 4.95
N ILE A 378 -38.17 24.65 3.67
CA ILE A 378 -37.88 25.54 2.55
C ILE A 378 -39.18 26.16 2.07
N SER A 379 -39.23 27.49 2.00
CA SER A 379 -40.37 28.18 1.41
C SER A 379 -40.29 28.11 -0.10
N THR A 380 -41.37 27.67 -0.76
CA THR A 380 -41.42 27.67 -2.21
C THR A 380 -41.92 29.00 -2.75
N ALA A 381 -42.52 29.88 -1.93
CA ALA A 381 -43.31 31.04 -2.34
C ALA A 381 -42.71 31.88 -3.49
N THR A 382 -41.41 32.15 -3.46
CA THR A 382 -40.70 33.02 -4.41
C THR A 382 -39.96 32.30 -5.53
N LEU A 383 -39.99 30.96 -5.58
CA LEU A 383 -39.24 30.16 -6.56
C LEU A 383 -39.96 30.12 -7.92
N PRO A 384 -39.31 30.32 -9.07
CA PRO A 384 -39.98 30.09 -10.36
C PRO A 384 -40.43 28.62 -10.53
N ALA A 385 -41.35 28.35 -11.46
CA ALA A 385 -41.67 26.98 -11.84
C ALA A 385 -40.42 26.30 -12.41
N GLY A 386 -40.12 25.08 -11.96
CA GLY A 386 -38.86 24.42 -12.33
C GLY A 386 -38.44 23.29 -11.41
N SER A 387 -37.29 22.69 -11.72
CA SER A 387 -36.67 21.62 -10.93
C SER A 387 -35.55 22.17 -10.05
N TYR A 388 -35.43 21.61 -8.84
CA TYR A 388 -34.45 22.04 -7.85
C TYR A 388 -33.83 20.83 -7.13
N LEU A 389 -32.70 21.07 -6.48
CA LEU A 389 -32.04 20.10 -5.60
C LEU A 389 -32.07 20.60 -4.17
N ILE A 390 -32.47 19.73 -3.24
CA ILE A 390 -32.39 19.98 -1.81
C ILE A 390 -31.30 19.09 -1.25
N LYS A 391 -30.28 19.68 -0.61
CA LYS A 391 -29.19 18.97 0.05
C LYS A 391 -29.36 19.03 1.57
N ALA A 392 -29.35 17.86 2.21
CA ALA A 392 -29.40 17.71 3.66
C ALA A 392 -28.27 16.73 4.07
N GLY A 393 -27.12 17.30 4.48
CA GLY A 393 -25.91 16.50 4.72
C GLY A 393 -25.46 15.74 3.46
N ALA A 394 -25.42 14.40 3.54
CA ALA A 394 -25.06 13.52 2.43
C ALA A 394 -26.24 13.19 1.49
N GLN A 395 -27.47 13.57 1.84
CA GLN A 395 -28.65 13.27 1.03
C GLN A 395 -29.00 14.42 0.10
N THR A 396 -29.45 14.05 -1.11
CA THR A 396 -29.94 14.99 -2.11
C THR A 396 -31.31 14.55 -2.59
N PHE A 397 -32.27 15.46 -2.55
CA PHE A 397 -33.60 15.28 -3.10
C PHE A 397 -33.77 16.13 -4.35
N LYS A 398 -34.40 15.56 -5.38
CA LYS A 398 -34.86 16.34 -6.53
C LYS A 398 -36.34 16.65 -6.38
N VAL A 399 -36.70 17.91 -6.57
CA VAL A 399 -38.06 18.43 -6.40
C VAL A 399 -38.47 19.29 -7.57
N VAL A 400 -39.78 19.40 -7.79
CA VAL A 400 -40.37 20.21 -8.86
C VAL A 400 -41.42 21.13 -8.23
N ARG A 401 -41.36 22.42 -8.56
CA ARG A 401 -42.41 23.39 -8.19
C ARG A 401 -43.45 23.49 -9.30
#